data_AF-A0A0D8HFW2-F1
#
_entry.id   AF-A0A0D8HFW2-F1
#
_cell.length_a   1.000
_cell.length_b   1.000
_cell.length_c   1.000
_cell.angle_alpha   90.00
_cell.angle_beta   90.00
_cell.angle_gamma   90.00
#
_symmetry.space_group_name_H-M   'P 1'
#
loop_
_entity.id
_entity.type
_entity.pdbx_description
1 polymer ?
#
loop_
_entity_poly.entity_id
_entity_poly.type
_entity_poly.pdbx_seq_one_letter_code
_entity_poly.pdbx_strand_id
1 'polypeptide(L)'
;MLRLILVDLQDGFKGVKLKASPTVFEPGTKPWYRRTWAIATIAILAIAIVVVSDYPRSATKADRSSQYQILQTTMWGQIQSCNASLADSIIAVTAIINKTSNQLSTAKAIVSNAEPNCSPIGNSDLLDLASTSIPNILQNYHINVIVNSLGSWAFPDAAQILIDFKGILVNPKNTALLADIVSHQKAMDRLAAKAQATMNLDAKELGVAPKTLGLTTIKNYPSALVSVS
;
A
#
# COMPACT_ATOMS: atom_id res chain seq x y z
N MET A 1 -3.62 -26.24 11.04
CA MET A 1 -4.80 -26.70 10.28
C MET A 1 -5.24 -25.56 9.37
N LEU A 2 -4.81 -25.59 8.11
CA LEU A 2 -5.09 -24.57 7.09
C LEU A 2 -6.59 -24.55 6.74
N ARG A 3 -7.22 -23.37 6.85
CA ARG A 3 -8.46 -23.03 6.14
C ARG A 3 -8.06 -22.35 4.83
N LEU A 4 -8.29 -23.04 3.72
CA LEU A 4 -8.19 -22.49 2.37
C LEU A 4 -9.41 -21.61 2.10
N ILE A 5 -9.12 -20.38 1.69
CA ILE A 5 -10.05 -19.39 1.18
C ILE A 5 -10.46 -19.83 -0.22
N LEU A 6 -11.76 -20.11 -0.39
CA LEU A 6 -12.43 -20.19 -1.68
C LEU A 6 -12.41 -18.80 -2.31
N VAL A 7 -11.60 -18.64 -3.36
CA VAL A 7 -11.68 -17.48 -4.25
C VAL A 7 -12.72 -17.79 -5.33
N ASP A 8 -13.70 -16.90 -5.39
CA ASP A 8 -14.69 -16.72 -6.44
C ASP A 8 -14.13 -16.92 -7.85
N LEU A 9 -14.66 -17.92 -8.55
CA LEU A 9 -14.46 -18.17 -9.96
C LEU A 9 -15.85 -18.27 -10.62
N GLN A 10 -16.62 -17.17 -10.57
CA GLN A 10 -18.02 -17.18 -11.02
C GLN A 10 -18.34 -16.36 -12.29
N ASP A 11 -17.35 -15.81 -13.01
CA ASP A 11 -17.62 -14.96 -14.19
C ASP A 11 -16.89 -15.39 -15.48
N GLY A 12 -16.95 -16.69 -15.84
CA GLY A 12 -16.18 -17.21 -16.99
C GLY A 12 -16.85 -18.14 -17.99
N PHE A 13 -18.11 -18.54 -17.82
CA PHE A 13 -18.73 -19.54 -18.71
C PHE A 13 -20.17 -19.20 -19.13
N LYS A 14 -20.35 -18.07 -19.84
CA LYS A 14 -21.54 -17.85 -20.68
C LYS A 14 -21.16 -18.14 -22.14
N GLY A 15 -21.39 -19.37 -22.60
CA GLY A 15 -21.20 -19.66 -24.03
C GLY A 15 -21.17 -21.12 -24.48
N VAL A 16 -21.18 -22.12 -23.60
CA VAL A 16 -21.14 -23.53 -24.04
C VAL A 16 -22.56 -24.06 -24.22
N LYS A 17 -23.05 -24.10 -25.47
CA LYS A 17 -24.25 -24.88 -25.81
C LYS A 17 -23.91 -26.38 -25.71
N LEU A 18 -24.31 -27.01 -24.61
CA LEU A 18 -24.28 -28.46 -24.46
C LEU A 18 -25.35 -29.09 -25.36
N LYS A 19 -24.93 -29.65 -26.50
CA LYS A 19 -25.77 -30.48 -27.36
C LYS A 19 -25.87 -31.87 -26.71
N ALA A 20 -27.00 -32.16 -26.08
CA ALA A 20 -27.28 -33.49 -25.56
C ALA A 20 -27.37 -34.49 -26.73
N SER A 21 -26.50 -35.51 -26.74
CA SER A 21 -26.71 -36.75 -27.50
C SER A 21 -27.06 -37.85 -26.52
N PRO A 22 -28.20 -38.55 -26.67
CA PRO A 22 -28.45 -39.76 -25.93
C PRO A 22 -27.81 -40.93 -26.69
N THR A 23 -26.65 -41.40 -26.23
CA THR A 23 -26.17 -42.72 -26.65
C THR A 23 -26.50 -43.73 -25.56
N VAL A 24 -27.39 -44.63 -25.93
CA VAL A 24 -27.75 -45.90 -25.29
C VAL A 24 -26.50 -46.59 -24.74
N PHE A 25 -26.49 -46.89 -23.44
CA PHE A 25 -25.46 -47.75 -22.83
C PHE A 25 -25.82 -49.21 -23.10
N GLU A 26 -25.22 -49.80 -24.13
CA GLU A 26 -25.12 -51.27 -24.23
C GLU A 26 -23.98 -51.76 -23.31
N PRO A 27 -24.21 -52.79 -22.47
CA PRO A 27 -23.16 -53.36 -21.63
C PRO A 27 -22.26 -54.28 -22.45
N GLY A 28 -21.30 -53.68 -23.16
CA GLY A 28 -20.20 -54.41 -23.79
C GLY A 28 -19.17 -54.86 -22.75
N THR A 29 -19.05 -56.16 -22.52
CA THR A 29 -18.02 -56.79 -21.69
C THR A 29 -16.62 -56.51 -22.28
N LYS A 30 -15.93 -55.48 -21.76
CA LYS A 30 -14.53 -55.20 -22.09
C LYS A 30 -13.59 -55.66 -20.96
N PRO A 31 -12.42 -56.23 -21.29
CA PRO A 31 -11.54 -56.89 -20.33
C PRO A 31 -11.05 -55.90 -19.26
N TRP A 32 -11.16 -56.29 -17.98
CA TRP A 32 -10.91 -55.43 -16.82
C TRP A 32 -9.53 -54.77 -16.87
N TYR A 33 -8.54 -55.44 -17.46
CA TYR A 33 -7.17 -54.97 -17.58
C TYR A 33 -7.05 -53.59 -18.25
N ARG A 34 -7.87 -53.26 -19.26
CA ARG A 34 -7.80 -51.93 -19.91
C ARG A 34 -8.24 -50.78 -19.00
N ARG A 35 -9.06 -51.05 -17.98
CA ARG A 35 -9.59 -50.04 -17.07
C ARG A 35 -8.56 -49.61 -16.02
N THR A 36 -7.77 -50.56 -15.50
CA THR A 36 -6.70 -50.26 -14.54
C THR A 36 -5.56 -49.48 -15.17
N TRP A 37 -5.20 -49.79 -16.42
CA TRP A 37 -4.22 -48.99 -17.18
C TRP A 37 -4.74 -47.59 -17.48
N ALA A 38 -6.00 -47.45 -17.90
CA ALA A 38 -6.59 -46.12 -18.13
C ALA A 38 -6.61 -45.26 -16.85
N ILE A 39 -6.93 -45.85 -15.69
CA ILE A 39 -6.92 -45.14 -14.41
C ILE A 39 -5.49 -44.75 -14.02
N ALA A 40 -4.51 -45.64 -14.19
CA ALA A 40 -3.10 -45.34 -13.92
C ALA A 40 -2.58 -44.18 -14.79
N THR A 41 -2.92 -44.16 -16.08
CA THR A 41 -2.51 -43.07 -16.98
C THR A 41 -3.14 -41.74 -16.59
N ILE A 42 -4.42 -41.73 -16.20
CA ILE A 42 -5.11 -40.52 -15.72
C ILE A 42 -4.49 -40.02 -14.41
N ALA A 43 -4.16 -40.93 -13.49
CA ALA A 43 -3.51 -40.57 -12.23
C ALA A 43 -2.11 -39.97 -12.46
N ILE A 44 -1.31 -40.53 -13.37
CA ILE A 44 0.01 -40.00 -13.73
C ILE A 44 -0.11 -38.63 -14.41
N LEU A 45 -1.09 -38.45 -15.30
CA LEU A 45 -1.37 -37.15 -15.91
C LEU A 45 -1.80 -36.10 -14.89
N ALA A 46 -2.66 -36.47 -13.93
CA ALA A 46 -3.08 -35.57 -12.86
C ALA A 46 -1.89 -35.15 -11.97
N ILE A 47 -1.02 -36.10 -11.61
CA ILE A 47 0.21 -35.80 -10.85
C ILE A 47 1.17 -34.92 -11.66
N ALA A 48 1.36 -35.20 -12.95
CA ALA A 48 2.20 -34.39 -13.82
C ALA A 48 1.69 -32.95 -13.96
N ILE A 49 0.36 -32.75 -14.03
CA ILE A 49 -0.24 -31.41 -14.06
C ILE A 49 0.07 -30.66 -12.75
N VAL A 50 -0.11 -31.30 -11.60
CA VAL A 50 0.17 -30.69 -10.28
C VAL A 50 1.66 -30.34 -10.12
N VAL A 51 2.56 -31.23 -10.55
CA VAL A 51 4.01 -31.01 -10.46
C VAL A 51 4.50 -29.93 -11.43
N VAL A 52 3.88 -29.79 -12.60
CA VAL A 52 4.20 -28.70 -13.55
C VAL A 52 3.66 -27.36 -13.06
N SER A 53 2.51 -27.33 -12.37
CA SER A 53 2.00 -26.10 -11.73
C SER A 53 2.82 -25.67 -10.52
N ASP A 54 3.41 -26.62 -9.77
CA ASP A 54 4.30 -26.34 -8.64
C ASP A 54 5.78 -26.26 -9.04
N TYR A 55 6.10 -26.33 -10.35
CA TYR A 55 7.47 -26.19 -10.78
C TYR A 55 7.95 -24.77 -10.48
N PRO A 56 9.02 -24.59 -9.70
CA PRO A 56 9.54 -23.27 -9.38
C PRO A 56 10.08 -22.64 -10.66
N ARG A 57 9.24 -21.92 -11.40
CA ARG A 57 9.72 -21.05 -12.46
C ARG A 57 10.56 -19.99 -11.79
N SER A 58 11.82 -19.88 -12.19
CA SER A 58 12.67 -18.77 -11.79
C SER A 58 11.93 -17.48 -12.15
N ALA A 59 11.59 -16.68 -11.13
CA ALA A 59 10.84 -15.45 -11.31
C ALA A 59 11.52 -14.58 -12.38
N THR A 60 10.79 -14.33 -13.46
CA THR A 60 11.31 -13.57 -14.59
C THR A 60 11.50 -12.10 -14.20
N LYS A 61 12.27 -11.35 -14.98
CA LYS A 61 12.39 -9.90 -14.76
C LYS A 61 11.02 -9.22 -14.81
N ALA A 62 10.16 -9.64 -15.72
CA ALA A 62 8.80 -9.13 -15.86
C ALA A 62 7.95 -9.36 -14.60
N ASP A 63 8.05 -10.53 -13.97
CA ASP A 63 7.32 -10.84 -12.73
C ASP A 63 7.74 -9.91 -11.59
N ARG A 64 9.06 -9.68 -11.42
CA ARG A 64 9.58 -8.78 -10.39
C ARG A 64 9.15 -7.34 -10.63
N SER A 65 9.26 -6.86 -11.87
CA SER A 65 8.82 -5.52 -12.27
C SER A 65 7.33 -5.31 -11.98
N SER A 66 6.49 -6.28 -12.32
CA SER A 66 5.04 -6.21 -12.07
C SER A 66 4.71 -6.20 -10.58
N GLN A 67 5.28 -7.11 -9.79
CA GLN A 67 5.04 -7.17 -8.34
C GLN A 67 5.52 -5.90 -7.64
N TYR A 68 6.64 -5.33 -8.08
CA TYR A 68 7.14 -4.09 -7.51
C TYR A 68 6.22 -2.89 -7.81
N GLN A 69 5.66 -2.79 -9.02
CA GLN A 69 4.69 -1.73 -9.34
C GLN A 69 3.39 -1.84 -8.51
N ILE A 70 2.91 -3.06 -8.28
CA ILE A 70 1.79 -3.32 -7.38
C ILE A 70 2.13 -2.84 -5.98
N LEU A 71 3.30 -3.24 -5.47
CA LEU A 71 3.76 -2.87 -4.14
C LEU A 71 3.92 -1.36 -3.95
N GLN A 72 4.47 -0.65 -4.94
CA GLN A 72 4.52 0.82 -4.93
C GLN A 72 3.13 1.46 -4.83
N THR A 73 2.14 0.86 -5.49
CA THR A 73 0.76 1.36 -5.46
C THR A 73 0.09 1.07 -4.14
N THR A 74 0.32 -0.11 -3.57
CA THR A 74 -0.16 -0.49 -2.24
C THR A 74 0.40 0.44 -1.17
N MET A 75 1.73 0.61 -1.10
CA MET A 75 2.36 1.50 -0.10
C MET A 75 1.88 2.94 -0.23
N TRP A 76 1.67 3.42 -1.46
CA TRP A 76 1.09 4.75 -1.69
C TRP A 76 -0.35 4.85 -1.19
N GLY A 77 -1.20 3.87 -1.51
CA GLY A 77 -2.57 3.83 -1.01
C GLY A 77 -2.62 3.86 0.52
N GLN A 78 -1.71 3.15 1.16
CA GLN A 78 -1.64 3.05 2.62
C GLN A 78 -1.25 4.37 3.32
N ILE A 79 -0.45 5.21 2.66
CA ILE A 79 -0.01 6.50 3.24
C ILE A 79 -0.92 7.68 2.84
N GLN A 80 -1.76 7.50 1.82
CA GLN A 80 -2.52 8.57 1.19
C GLN A 80 -3.47 9.29 2.16
N SER A 81 -4.14 8.56 3.05
CA SER A 81 -5.08 9.14 4.01
C SER A 81 -4.40 10.11 4.98
N CYS A 82 -3.26 9.71 5.56
CA CYS A 82 -2.44 10.60 6.39
C CYS A 82 -1.95 11.81 5.59
N ASN A 83 -1.47 11.58 4.37
CA ASN A 83 -0.94 12.63 3.51
C ASN A 83 -1.98 13.71 3.17
N ALA A 84 -3.19 13.29 2.80
CA ALA A 84 -4.30 14.19 2.53
C ALA A 84 -4.74 14.95 3.79
N SER A 85 -4.88 14.24 4.91
CA SER A 85 -5.30 14.84 6.18
C SER A 85 -4.31 15.88 6.71
N LEU A 86 -3.01 15.64 6.52
CA LEU A 86 -1.97 16.59 6.84
C LEU A 86 -2.04 17.82 5.93
N ALA A 87 -2.21 17.64 4.62
CA ALA A 87 -2.34 18.74 3.67
C ALA A 87 -3.53 19.65 4.01
N ASP A 88 -4.70 19.07 4.27
CA ASP A 88 -5.91 19.81 4.66
C ASP A 88 -5.70 20.56 5.98
N SER A 89 -5.02 19.93 6.95
CA SER A 89 -4.68 20.56 8.23
C SER A 89 -3.73 21.73 8.06
N ILE A 90 -2.70 21.60 7.23
CA ILE A 90 -1.76 22.70 6.93
C ILE A 90 -2.51 23.87 6.29
N ILE A 91 -3.38 23.61 5.31
CA ILE A 91 -4.20 24.64 4.66
C ILE A 91 -5.06 25.37 5.69
N ALA A 92 -5.78 24.62 6.52
CA ALA A 92 -6.68 25.18 7.52
C ALA A 92 -5.96 26.03 8.56
N VAL A 93 -4.85 25.52 9.13
CA VAL A 93 -4.05 26.23 10.14
C VAL A 93 -3.42 27.48 9.56
N THR A 94 -2.86 27.38 8.35
CA THR A 94 -2.26 28.52 7.64
C THR A 94 -3.29 29.62 7.39
N ALA A 95 -4.52 29.27 7.01
CA ALA A 95 -5.57 30.25 6.77
C ALA A 95 -5.95 31.03 8.05
N ILE A 96 -5.92 30.37 9.22
CA ILE A 96 -6.13 31.01 10.52
C ILE A 96 -4.94 31.93 10.88
N ILE A 97 -3.71 31.43 10.76
CA ILE A 97 -2.50 32.21 11.11
C ILE A 97 -2.37 33.46 10.24
N ASN A 98 -2.63 33.33 8.94
CA ASN A 98 -2.57 34.44 7.98
C ASN A 98 -3.78 35.37 8.03
N LYS A 99 -4.75 35.10 8.90
CA LYS A 99 -6.01 35.85 9.01
C LYS A 99 -6.79 35.93 7.70
N THR A 100 -6.60 34.95 6.81
CA THR A 100 -7.39 34.82 5.57
C THR A 100 -8.70 34.08 5.81
N SER A 101 -8.84 33.44 6.98
CA SER A 101 -10.08 32.84 7.47
C SER A 101 -10.27 33.13 8.95
N ASN A 102 -11.54 33.32 9.36
CA ASN A 102 -11.95 33.44 10.76
C ASN A 102 -12.63 32.16 11.29
N GLN A 103 -12.65 31.08 10.49
CA GLN A 103 -13.34 29.84 10.83
C GLN A 103 -12.50 28.94 11.76
N LEU A 104 -12.20 29.43 12.96
CA LEU A 104 -11.34 28.71 13.91
C LEU A 104 -11.93 27.35 14.32
N SER A 105 -13.25 27.26 14.49
CA SER A 105 -13.94 26.00 14.83
C SER A 105 -13.77 24.95 13.72
N THR A 106 -13.92 25.36 12.46
CA THR A 106 -13.69 24.49 11.30
C THR A 106 -12.25 24.00 11.25
N ALA A 107 -11.27 24.90 11.43
CA ALA A 107 -9.86 24.51 11.44
C ALA A 107 -9.54 23.50 12.56
N LYS A 108 -10.08 23.72 13.77
CA LYS A 108 -9.95 22.77 14.89
C LYS A 108 -10.56 21.41 14.58
N ALA A 109 -11.73 21.38 13.91
CA ALA A 109 -12.38 20.15 13.51
C ALA A 109 -11.55 19.38 12.47
N ILE A 110 -11.02 20.07 11.45
CA ILE A 110 -10.13 19.47 10.44
C ILE A 110 -8.93 18.81 11.09
N VAL A 111 -8.17 19.55 11.92
CA VAL A 111 -6.97 19.02 12.59
C VAL A 111 -7.32 17.87 13.55
N SER A 112 -8.45 17.96 14.26
CA SER A 112 -8.87 16.91 15.19
C SER A 112 -9.26 15.61 14.50
N ASN A 113 -9.89 15.71 13.32
CA ASN A 113 -10.26 14.54 12.52
C ASN A 113 -9.07 13.98 11.73
N ALA A 114 -8.01 14.76 11.54
CA ALA A 114 -6.81 14.35 10.82
C ALA A 114 -5.87 13.45 11.65
N GLU A 115 -5.74 13.69 12.96
CA GLU A 115 -4.77 12.98 13.82
C GLU A 115 -4.87 11.44 13.74
N PRO A 116 -6.07 10.83 13.80
CA PRO A 116 -6.19 9.37 13.72
C PRO A 116 -5.61 8.80 12.42
N ASN A 117 -5.71 9.55 11.31
CA ASN A 117 -5.25 9.10 9.99
C ASN A 117 -3.74 8.93 9.89
N CYS A 118 -2.96 9.56 10.77
CA CYS A 118 -1.50 9.47 10.80
C CYS A 118 -0.97 8.58 11.94
N SER A 119 -1.83 7.84 12.63
CA SER A 119 -1.44 6.91 13.69
C SER A 119 -1.82 5.47 13.34
N PRO A 120 -1.00 4.45 13.67
CA PRO A 120 -1.35 3.05 13.42
C PRO A 120 -2.61 2.58 14.17
N ILE A 121 -2.98 3.26 15.26
CA ILE A 121 -4.19 2.95 16.05
C ILE A 121 -5.44 3.51 15.36
N GLY A 122 -5.34 4.70 14.76
CA GLY A 122 -6.46 5.38 14.12
C GLY A 122 -6.63 5.04 12.63
N ASN A 123 -5.62 4.46 11.99
CA ASN A 123 -5.62 4.13 10.57
C ASN A 123 -5.09 2.70 10.32
N SER A 124 -6.00 1.80 9.94
CA SER A 124 -5.67 0.42 9.58
C SER A 124 -4.74 0.33 8.38
N ASP A 125 -4.82 1.25 7.43
CA ASP A 125 -3.96 1.21 6.25
C ASP A 125 -2.50 1.49 6.62
N LEU A 126 -2.27 2.36 7.61
CA LEU A 126 -0.93 2.63 8.12
C LEU A 126 -0.40 1.45 8.95
N LEU A 127 -1.28 0.72 9.63
CA LEU A 127 -0.94 -0.56 10.27
C LEU A 127 -0.60 -1.64 9.23
N ASP A 128 -1.33 -1.68 8.12
CA ASP A 128 -1.07 -2.57 6.99
C ASP A 128 0.25 -2.22 6.29
N LEU A 129 0.65 -0.94 6.27
CA LEU A 129 1.97 -0.54 5.82
C LEU A 129 3.06 -1.17 6.68
N ALA A 130 2.94 -1.09 8.01
CA ALA A 130 3.90 -1.66 8.95
C ALA A 130 3.96 -3.21 8.87
N SER A 131 2.87 -3.85 8.46
CA SER A 131 2.77 -5.30 8.29
C SER A 131 2.85 -5.77 6.82
N THR A 132 3.27 -4.88 5.91
CA THR A 132 3.32 -5.18 4.48
C THR A 132 4.26 -6.36 4.21
N SER A 133 3.68 -7.45 3.71
CA SER A 133 4.42 -8.66 3.35
C SER A 133 5.18 -8.43 2.04
N ILE A 134 6.50 -8.46 2.11
CA ILE A 134 7.38 -8.32 0.94
C ILE A 134 7.37 -9.66 0.17
N PRO A 135 6.98 -9.68 -1.11
CA PRO A 135 7.03 -10.91 -1.91
C PRO A 135 8.46 -11.48 -1.94
N ASN A 136 8.59 -12.82 -1.86
CA ASN A 136 9.91 -13.48 -1.84
C ASN A 136 10.81 -13.09 -3.02
N ILE A 137 10.21 -12.85 -4.19
CA ILE A 137 10.93 -12.45 -5.39
C ILE A 137 11.55 -11.03 -5.30
N LEU A 138 11.15 -10.24 -4.29
CA LEU A 138 11.62 -8.89 -4.02
C LEU A 138 12.47 -8.78 -2.75
N GLN A 139 12.79 -9.88 -2.06
CA GLN A 139 13.50 -9.83 -0.77
C GLN A 139 14.91 -9.20 -0.86
N ASN A 140 15.55 -9.24 -2.02
CA ASN A 140 16.88 -8.65 -2.21
C ASN A 140 16.85 -7.15 -2.52
N TYR A 141 15.66 -6.53 -2.55
CA TYR A 141 15.49 -5.09 -2.77
C TYR A 141 15.22 -4.35 -1.46
N HIS A 142 15.34 -3.03 -1.49
CA HIS A 142 15.34 -2.18 -0.30
C HIS A 142 13.93 -1.79 0.18
N ILE A 143 12.96 -2.68 -0.01
CA ILE A 143 11.55 -2.42 0.29
C ILE A 143 11.33 -2.11 1.78
N ASN A 144 12.02 -2.82 2.66
CA ASN A 144 11.98 -2.58 4.10
C ASN A 144 12.40 -1.15 4.46
N VAL A 145 13.40 -0.58 3.76
CA VAL A 145 13.85 0.80 3.96
C VAL A 145 12.75 1.78 3.54
N ILE A 146 12.04 1.50 2.44
CA ILE A 146 10.93 2.31 1.95
C ILE A 146 9.79 2.28 2.97
N VAL A 147 9.32 1.09 3.35
CA VAL A 147 8.23 0.89 4.33
C VAL A 147 8.55 1.57 5.65
N ASN A 148 9.75 1.36 6.21
CA ASN A 148 10.15 1.98 7.47
C ASN A 148 10.22 3.52 7.37
N SER A 149 10.66 4.05 6.23
CA SER A 149 10.75 5.51 6.03
C SER A 149 9.36 6.12 5.90
N LEU A 150 8.44 5.47 5.17
CA LEU A 150 7.04 5.91 5.05
C LEU A 150 6.28 5.79 6.38
N GLY A 151 6.48 4.68 7.10
CA GLY A 151 5.92 4.48 8.43
C GLY A 151 6.37 5.56 9.40
N SER A 152 7.69 5.83 9.46
CA SER A 152 8.27 6.89 10.30
C SER A 152 7.78 8.29 9.91
N TRP A 153 7.57 8.52 8.60
CA TRP A 153 7.08 9.79 8.07
C TRP A 153 5.67 10.10 8.57
N ALA A 154 4.77 9.11 8.57
CA ALA A 154 3.42 9.29 9.11
C ALA A 154 3.42 9.27 10.65
N PHE A 155 4.10 8.30 11.25
CA PHE A 155 4.19 8.15 12.70
C PHE A 155 5.63 7.88 13.14
N PRO A 156 6.21 8.73 14.01
CA PRO A 156 5.53 9.72 14.84
C PRO A 156 5.40 11.12 14.21
N ASP A 157 6.12 11.44 13.14
CA ASP A 157 6.35 12.85 12.76
C ASP A 157 5.07 13.58 12.29
N ALA A 158 4.33 13.05 11.31
CA ALA A 158 3.11 13.72 10.85
C ALA A 158 2.03 13.79 11.95
N ALA A 159 1.90 12.74 12.75
CA ALA A 159 1.01 12.74 13.91
C ALA A 159 1.36 13.84 14.92
N GLN A 160 2.66 14.05 15.20
CA GLN A 160 3.09 15.09 16.13
C GLN A 160 2.84 16.49 15.58
N ILE A 161 3.05 16.73 14.27
CA ILE A 161 2.68 18.00 13.64
C ILE A 161 1.19 18.30 13.81
N LEU A 162 0.31 17.30 13.65
CA LEU A 162 -1.13 17.48 13.85
C LEU A 162 -1.48 17.80 15.30
N ILE A 163 -0.77 17.21 16.27
CA ILE A 163 -0.90 17.56 17.69
C ILE A 163 -0.47 19.02 17.93
N ASP A 164 0.67 19.42 17.39
CA ASP A 164 1.21 20.76 17.56
C ASP A 164 0.31 21.82 16.90
N PHE A 165 -0.30 21.50 15.75
CA PHE A 165 -1.32 22.34 15.13
C PHE A 165 -2.53 22.61 16.02
N LYS A 166 -2.98 21.63 16.82
CA LYS A 166 -4.05 21.89 17.81
C LYS A 166 -3.59 22.94 18.82
N GLY A 167 -2.35 22.85 19.29
CA GLY A 167 -1.76 23.82 20.19
C GLY A 167 -1.62 25.21 19.56
N ILE A 168 -1.19 25.30 18.31
CA ILE A 168 -1.08 26.56 17.56
C ILE A 168 -2.45 27.22 17.34
N LEU A 169 -3.51 26.45 17.07
CA LEU A 169 -4.87 26.99 16.97
C LEU A 169 -5.43 27.51 18.30
N VAL A 170 -4.83 27.15 19.44
CA VAL A 170 -5.15 27.71 20.77
C VAL A 170 -4.26 28.90 21.08
N ASN A 171 -2.96 28.80 20.85
CA ASN A 171 -1.98 29.85 21.07
C ASN A 171 -1.05 30.00 19.84
N PRO A 172 -1.43 30.85 18.86
CA PRO A 172 -0.67 31.00 17.61
C PRO A 172 0.75 31.55 17.78
N LYS A 173 1.06 32.13 18.95
CA LYS A 173 2.37 32.71 19.27
C LYS A 173 3.28 31.74 20.04
N ASN A 174 2.88 30.48 20.18
CA ASN A 174 3.70 29.48 20.86
C ASN A 174 4.90 29.09 19.99
N THR A 175 6.04 29.76 20.21
CA THR A 175 7.27 29.55 19.44
C THR A 175 7.88 28.16 19.64
N ALA A 176 7.64 27.51 20.79
CA ALA A 176 8.09 26.15 21.03
C ALA A 176 7.38 25.16 20.08
N LEU A 177 6.05 25.24 19.98
CA LEU A 177 5.30 24.41 19.04
C LEU A 177 5.67 24.69 17.58
N LEU A 178 5.94 25.95 17.22
CA LEU A 178 6.43 26.27 15.88
C LEU A 178 7.80 25.62 15.60
N ALA A 179 8.71 25.63 16.58
CA ALA A 179 10.01 24.99 16.45
C ALA A 179 9.88 23.46 16.31
N ASP A 180 8.97 22.85 17.07
CA ASP A 180 8.68 21.41 17.01
C ASP A 180 8.10 21.03 15.62
N ILE A 181 7.13 21.79 15.11
CA ILE A 181 6.59 21.62 13.75
C ILE A 181 7.71 21.66 12.70
N VAL A 182 8.61 22.64 12.79
CA VAL A 182 9.75 22.76 11.85
C VAL A 182 10.72 21.59 11.99
N SER A 183 10.94 21.09 13.20
CA SER A 183 11.79 19.93 13.48
C SER A 183 11.21 18.66 12.86
N HIS A 184 9.94 18.36 13.15
CA HIS A 184 9.23 17.21 12.58
C HIS A 184 9.12 17.30 11.07
N GLN A 185 8.90 18.50 10.52
CA GLN A 185 8.91 18.68 9.06
C GLN A 185 10.26 18.30 8.44
N LYS A 186 11.38 18.73 9.05
CA LYS A 186 12.71 18.37 8.54
C LYS A 186 12.98 16.88 8.66
N ALA A 187 12.43 16.21 9.67
CA ALA A 187 12.49 14.75 9.77
C ALA A 187 11.68 14.10 8.63
N MET A 188 10.44 14.54 8.41
CA MET A 188 9.59 14.08 7.32
C MET A 188 10.23 14.29 5.94
N ASP A 189 10.79 15.47 5.66
CA ASP A 189 11.46 15.75 4.39
C ASP A 189 12.61 14.76 4.13
N ARG A 190 13.41 14.45 5.16
CA ARG A 190 14.51 13.48 5.07
C ARG A 190 13.98 12.06 4.82
N LEU A 191 12.91 11.67 5.50
CA LEU A 191 12.29 10.35 5.34
C LEU A 191 11.66 10.18 3.96
N ALA A 192 10.94 11.18 3.47
CA ALA A 192 10.36 11.20 2.13
C ALA A 192 11.45 11.14 1.05
N ALA A 193 12.52 11.94 1.20
CA ALA A 193 13.65 11.91 0.27
C ALA A 193 14.36 10.55 0.27
N LYS A 194 14.55 9.95 1.45
CA LYS A 194 15.15 8.61 1.59
C LYS A 194 14.28 7.53 0.93
N ALA A 195 12.97 7.55 1.17
CA ALA A 195 12.02 6.63 0.55
C ALA A 195 12.04 6.78 -0.98
N GLN A 196 11.97 8.01 -1.50
CA GLN A 196 12.00 8.27 -2.93
C GLN A 196 13.31 7.83 -3.58
N ALA A 197 14.46 8.16 -2.96
CA ALA A 197 15.76 7.75 -3.47
C ALA A 197 15.87 6.22 -3.55
N THR A 198 15.40 5.53 -2.51
CA THR A 198 15.39 4.07 -2.45
C THR A 198 14.47 3.47 -3.52
N MET A 199 13.26 4.02 -3.68
CA MET A 199 12.33 3.60 -4.74
C MET A 199 12.92 3.79 -6.14
N ASN A 200 13.66 4.88 -6.36
CA ASN A 200 14.32 5.16 -7.65
C ASN A 200 15.44 4.16 -7.94
N LEU A 201 16.20 3.76 -6.92
CA LEU A 201 17.24 2.72 -7.04
C LEU A 201 16.60 1.38 -7.44
N ASP A 202 15.63 0.92 -6.66
CA ASP A 202 14.95 -0.36 -6.92
C ASP A 202 14.22 -0.33 -8.29
N ALA A 203 13.60 0.79 -8.66
CA ALA A 203 12.95 0.96 -9.96
C ALA A 203 13.94 0.83 -11.13
N LYS A 204 15.13 1.43 -11.00
CA LYS A 204 16.20 1.34 -12.01
C LYS A 204 16.69 -0.09 -12.17
N GLU A 205 16.93 -0.80 -11.08
CA GLU A 205 17.38 -2.20 -11.11
C GLU A 205 16.34 -3.12 -11.75
N LEU A 206 15.07 -2.87 -11.47
CA LEU A 206 13.94 -3.62 -12.01
C LEU A 206 13.54 -3.19 -13.42
N GLY A 207 14.11 -2.11 -13.96
CA GLY A 207 13.76 -1.57 -15.28
C GLY A 207 12.31 -1.09 -15.36
N VAL A 208 11.78 -0.51 -14.28
CA VAL A 208 10.45 0.10 -14.24
C VAL A 208 10.54 1.61 -14.05
N ALA A 209 9.47 2.32 -14.41
CA ALA A 209 9.36 3.74 -14.08
C ALA A 209 9.22 3.93 -12.56
N PRO A 210 9.97 4.86 -11.94
CA PRO A 210 9.77 5.19 -10.54
C PRO A 210 8.43 5.90 -10.34
N LYS A 211 7.69 5.51 -9.30
CA LYS A 211 6.52 6.27 -8.85
C LYS A 211 6.99 7.40 -7.93
N THR A 212 6.57 8.62 -8.23
CA THR A 212 6.75 9.75 -7.33
C THR A 212 5.82 9.59 -6.14
N LEU A 213 6.36 9.66 -4.92
CA LEU A 213 5.56 9.60 -3.71
C LEU A 213 4.65 10.84 -3.64
N GLY A 214 5.14 12.06 -3.85
CA GLY A 214 4.24 13.24 -3.77
C GLY A 214 3.70 13.48 -2.35
N LEU A 215 4.50 13.08 -1.35
CA LEU A 215 4.21 13.35 0.06
C LEU A 215 4.24 14.85 0.32
N THR A 216 3.28 15.32 1.09
CA THR A 216 3.11 16.70 1.48
C THR A 216 4.33 17.15 2.26
N THR A 217 4.91 18.28 1.84
CA THR A 217 5.97 18.98 2.58
C THR A 217 5.50 20.39 2.92
N ILE A 218 5.73 20.83 4.15
CA ILE A 218 5.39 22.21 4.58
C ILE A 218 6.19 23.25 3.79
N LYS A 219 7.30 22.86 3.11
CA LYS A 219 8.02 23.74 2.16
C LYS A 219 7.14 24.31 1.06
N ASN A 220 6.06 23.63 0.68
CA ASN A 220 5.10 24.11 -0.32
C ASN A 220 3.99 25.00 0.27
N TYR A 221 4.01 25.24 1.58
CA TYR A 221 3.04 26.07 2.28
C TYR A 221 3.71 27.37 2.76
N PRO A 222 2.97 28.49 2.74
CA PRO A 222 3.56 29.81 2.73
C PRO A 222 4.45 30.05 3.95
N SER A 223 5.46 30.86 3.71
CA SER A 223 6.50 31.36 4.61
C SER A 223 6.02 31.84 5.98
N ALA A 224 4.71 31.96 6.22
CA ALA A 224 4.10 32.42 7.45
C ALA A 224 4.37 31.55 8.68
N LEU A 225 4.52 30.22 8.53
CA LEU A 225 4.92 29.36 9.66
C LEU A 225 6.41 29.53 9.98
N VAL A 226 7.23 29.91 8.99
CA VAL A 226 8.69 30.04 9.09
C VAL A 226 9.14 31.48 9.39
N SER A 227 8.32 32.49 9.10
CA SER A 227 8.64 33.91 9.34
C SER A 227 8.27 34.39 10.73
N VAL A 228 7.66 33.54 11.55
CA VAL A 228 7.26 33.83 12.94
C VAL A 228 8.24 33.23 13.96
N SER A 229 9.08 32.28 13.53
CA SER A 229 10.24 31.77 14.28
C SER A 229 11.47 32.64 14.05
#